data_AF-A0A7J9W5C9-F1
#
_entry.id   AF-A0A7J9W5C9-F1
#
_cell.length_a   1.000
_cell.length_b   1.000
_cell.length_c   1.000
_cell.angle_alpha   90.00
_cell.angle_beta   90.00
_cell.angle_gamma   90.00
#
_symmetry.space_group_name_H-M   'P 1'
#
loop_
_entity.id
_entity.type
_entity.pdbx_description
1 polymer ?
#
loop_
_entity_poly.entity_id
_entity_poly.type
_entity_poly.pdbx_seq_one_letter_code
_entity_poly.pdbx_strand_id
1 'polypeptide(L)' 'MRITVDLAPRTHRDLLDACRAAAHRLQVPKVPAASLVRALLAQLEHNPELVEQLLPDLRTDVEQNRRRK' A
#
# COMPACT_ATOMS: atom_id res chain seq x y z
N MET A 1 -1.75 7.51 17.19
CA MET A 1 -0.37 7.57 16.64
C MET A 1 -0.45 7.93 15.17
N ARG A 2 0.33 8.91 14.69
CA ARG A 2 0.39 9.27 13.26
C ARG A 2 1.58 8.53 12.62
N ILE A 3 1.32 7.77 11.58
CA ILE A 3 2.36 7.07 10.80
C ILE A 3 2.49 7.79 9.46
N THR A 4 3.72 8.15 9.10
CA THR A 4 4.06 8.71 7.79
C THR A 4 4.96 7.70 7.09
N VAL A 5 4.71 7.44 5.81
CA VAL A 5 5.47 6.47 5.02
C VAL A 5 6.06 7.21 3.83
N ASP A 6 7.38 7.16 3.69
CA ASP A 6 8.07 7.67 2.52
C ASP A 6 7.99 6.65 1.39
N LEU A 7 7.43 7.08 0.27
CA LEU A 7 7.33 6.26 -0.93
C LEU A 7 8.41 6.65 -1.92
N ALA A 8 9.09 5.65 -2.49
CA ALA A 8 9.95 5.90 -3.65
C ALA A 8 9.12 6.53 -4.79
N PRO A 9 9.70 7.37 -5.66
CA PRO A 9 8.96 8.06 -6.71
C PRO A 9 8.14 7.14 -7.62
N ARG A 10 8.62 5.91 -7.85
CA ARG A 10 7.90 4.89 -8.61
C ARG A 10 6.67 4.41 -7.83
N THR A 11 6.84 3.97 -6.59
CA THR A 11 5.76 3.50 -5.72
C THR A 11 4.68 4.56 -5.49
N HIS A 12 5.08 5.84 -5.38
CA HIS A 12 4.13 6.95 -5.31
C HIS A 12 3.25 7.05 -6.57
N ARG A 13 3.83 6.90 -7.77
CA ARG A 13 3.07 6.88 -9.03
C ARG A 13 2.13 5.68 -9.09
N ASP A 14 2.61 4.50 -8.72
CA ASP A 14 1.81 3.27 -8.70
C ASP A 14 0.58 3.43 -7.78
N LEU A 15 0.76 4.07 -6.61
CA LEU A 15 -0.35 4.39 -5.69
C LEU A 15 -1.35 5.38 -6.30
N LEU A 16 -0.88 6.42 -6.99
CA LEU A 16 -1.76 7.39 -7.66
C LEU A 16 -2.57 6.73 -8.78
N ASP A 17 -1.95 5.84 -9.56
CA ASP A 17 -2.62 5.11 -10.64
C ASP A 17 -3.66 4.15 -10.07
N ALA A 18 -3.35 3.47 -8.96
CA ALA A 18 -4.33 2.65 -8.24
C ALA A 18 -5.53 3.50 -7.74
N CYS A 19 -5.28 4.71 -7.23
CA CYS A 19 -6.35 5.63 -6.81
C CYS A 19 -7.22 6.07 -8.00
N ARG A 20 -6.63 6.32 -9.18
CA ARG A 20 -7.37 6.68 -10.40
C ARG A 20 -8.22 5.51 -10.89
N ALA A 21 -7.66 4.30 -10.92
CA ALA A 21 -8.37 3.10 -11.30
C ALA A 21 -9.57 2.84 -10.36
N ALA A 22 -9.36 3.00 -9.05
CA ALA A 22 -10.43 2.88 -8.07
C ALA A 22 -11.52 3.96 -8.26
N ALA A 23 -11.14 5.22 -8.48
CA ALA A 23 -12.07 6.31 -8.75
C ALA A 23 -12.94 6.04 -9.98
N HIS A 24 -12.32 5.57 -11.07
CA HIS A 24 -13.04 5.18 -12.29
C HIS A 24 -14.06 4.06 -12.04
N ARG A 25 -13.66 3.00 -11.33
CA ARG A 25 -14.55 1.87 -11.01
C ARG A 25 -15.71 2.26 -10.09
N LEU A 26 -15.46 3.15 -9.14
CA LEU A 26 -16.47 3.66 -8.21
C LEU A 26 -17.31 4.80 -8.81
N GLN A 27 -17.00 5.27 -10.02
CA GLN A 27 -17.64 6.41 -10.68
C GLN A 27 -17.63 7.69 -9.82
N VAL A 28 -16.53 7.92 -9.10
CA VAL A 28 -16.30 9.12 -8.28
C VAL A 28 -15.15 9.94 -8.83
N PRO A 29 -15.09 11.26 -8.59
CA PRO A 29 -14.04 12.10 -9.16
C PRO A 29 -12.63 11.78 -8.61
N LYS A 30 -12.53 11.29 -7.38
CA LYS A 30 -11.24 10.98 -6.74
C LYS A 30 -11.41 10.00 -5.59
N VAL A 31 -10.46 9.08 -5.45
CA VAL A 31 -10.27 8.27 -4.25
C VAL A 31 -9.04 8.80 -3.50
N PRO A 32 -9.16 9.22 -2.22
CA PRO A 32 -8.01 9.60 -1.41
C PRO A 32 -7.09 8.39 -1.17
N ALA A 33 -5.77 8.58 -1.31
CA ALA A 33 -4.79 7.52 -1.05
C ALA A 33 -4.93 6.91 0.34
N ALA A 34 -5.20 7.73 1.36
CA ALA A 34 -5.44 7.25 2.73
C ALA A 34 -6.67 6.34 2.84
N SER A 35 -7.70 6.53 2.00
CA SER A 35 -8.87 5.65 1.98
C SER A 35 -8.55 4.32 1.29
N LEU A 36 -7.81 4.35 0.19
CA LEU A 36 -7.35 3.13 -0.48
C LEU A 36 -6.45 2.30 0.44
N VAL A 37 -5.46 2.92 1.09
CA VAL A 37 -4.57 2.25 2.04
C VAL A 37 -5.35 1.65 3.21
N ARG A 38 -6.31 2.39 3.79
CA ARG A 38 -7.17 1.84 4.86
C ARG A 38 -7.98 0.63 4.42
N ALA A 39 -8.52 0.65 3.20
CA ALA A 39 -9.23 -0.50 2.65
C ALA A 39 -8.31 -1.72 2.49
N LEU A 40 -7.08 -1.52 2.01
CA LEU A 40 -6.09 -2.59 1.88
C LEU A 40 -5.68 -3.17 3.25
N LEU A 41 -5.44 -2.31 4.24
CA LEU A 41 -5.13 -2.76 5.61
C LEU A 41 -6.28 -3.57 6.22
N ALA A 42 -7.53 -3.14 6.02
CA ALA A 42 -8.69 -3.91 6.46
C ALA A 42 -8.75 -5.28 5.75
N GLN A 43 -8.40 -5.37 4.46
CA GLN A 43 -8.34 -6.67 3.78
C GLN A 43 -7.27 -7.60 4.38
N LEU A 44 -6.12 -7.07 4.79
CA LEU A 44 -5.07 -7.88 5.43
C LEU A 44 -5.53 -8.47 6.77
N GLU A 45 -6.33 -7.73 7.53
CA GLU A 45 -6.88 -8.22 8.80
C GLU A 45 -7.85 -9.41 8.61
N HIS A 46 -8.61 -9.40 7.50
CA HIS A 46 -9.63 -10.42 7.24
C HIS A 46 -9.13 -11.56 6.34
N ASN A 47 -7.94 -11.44 5.74
CA ASN A 47 -7.37 -12.43 4.83
C ASN A 47 -5.93 -12.78 5.23
N PRO A 48 -5.73 -13.66 6.23
CA PRO A 48 -4.39 -14.04 6.70
C PRO A 48 -3.52 -14.66 5.60
N GLU A 49 -4.12 -15.34 4.63
CA GLU A 49 -3.39 -15.90 3.47
C GLU A 49 -2.70 -14.81 2.63
N LEU A 50 -3.31 -13.62 2.53
CA LEU A 50 -2.71 -12.49 1.84
C LEU A 50 -1.46 -12.00 2.58
N VAL A 51 -1.46 -12.06 3.91
CA VAL A 51 -0.28 -11.71 4.72
C VAL A 51 0.86 -12.66 4.43
N GLU A 52 0.59 -13.98 4.41
CA GLU A 52 1.60 -15.00 4.09
C GLU A 52 2.20 -14.79 2.70
N GLN A 53 1.38 -14.41 1.71
CA GLN A 53 1.85 -14.09 0.36
C GLN A 53 2.78 -12.87 0.30
N LEU A 54 2.61 -11.91 1.21
CA LEU A 54 3.42 -10.68 1.26
C LEU A 54 4.71 -10.83 2.07
N LEU A 55 4.85 -11.87 2.90
CA LEU A 55 6.03 -12.07 3.75
C LEU A 55 7.37 -12.09 2.99
N PRO A 56 7.51 -12.73 1.81
CA PRO A 56 8.77 -12.74 1.07
C PRO A 56 9.24 -11.33 0.66
N ASP A 57 8.30 -10.50 0.21
CA ASP A 57 8.58 -9.13 -0.21
C ASP A 57 8.90 -8.25 1.01
N LEU A 58 8.11 -8.37 2.08
CA LEU A 58 8.36 -7.65 3.33
C LEU A 58 9.71 -7.98 3.96
N ARG A 59 10.11 -9.27 3.92
CA ARG A 59 11.43 -9.69 4.41
C ARG A 59 12.55 -9.01 3.64
N THR A 60 12.42 -8.97 2.31
CA THR A 60 13.38 -8.30 1.43
C THR A 60 13.52 -6.82 1.80
N ASP A 61 12.40 -6.11 1.99
CA ASP A 61 12.40 -4.69 2.35
C ASP A 61 12.99 -4.43 3.74
N VAL A 62 12.68 -5.28 4.72
CA VAL A 62 13.25 -5.17 6.08
C VAL A 62 14.77 -5.36 6.06
N GLU A 63 15.26 -6.33 5.29
CA GLU A 63 16.69 -6.59 5.13
C GLU A 63 17.41 -5.43 4.43
N GLN A 64 16.81 -4.85 3.39
CA GLN A 64 17.35 -3.66 2.71
C GLN A 64 17.40 -2.44 3.64
N ASN A 65 16.35 -2.21 4.44
CA ASN A 65 16.32 -1.09 5.38
C ASN A 65 17.30 -1.26 6.54
N ARG A 66 17.58 -2.49 6.98
CA ARG A 66 18.65 -2.76 7.97
C ARG A 66 20.05 -2.41 7.45
N ARG A 67 20.32 -2.62 6.16
CA ARG A 67 21.63 -2.31 5.56
C ARG A 67 21.86 -0.82 5.30
N ARG A 68 20.80 0.00 5.34
CA ARG A 68 20.84 1.46 5.14
C ARG A 68 20.99 2.26 6.43
N LYS A 69 20.93 1.61 7.59
CA LYS A 69 21.18 2.19 8.92
C LYS A 69 22.57 1.83 9.38
#